data_AF-A0AAD8IPL0-F1
#
_entry.id   AF-A0AAD8IPL0-F1
#
_cell.length_a   1.000
_cell.length_b   1.000
_cell.length_c   1.000
_cell.angle_alpha   90.00
_cell.angle_beta   90.00
_cell.angle_gamma   90.00
#
_symmetry.space_group_name_H-M   'P 1'
#
loop_
_entity.id
_entity.type
_entity.pdbx_description
1 polymer ?
#
loop_
_entity_poly.entity_id
_entity_poly.type
_entity_poly.pdbx_seq_one_letter_code
_entity_poly.pdbx_strand_id
1 'polypeptide(L)'
;MAEVVVGLESSLALQEKSTEWSISVNQVPPELVIVNGKPLCQEELVQLLSCPNPPRKLKPRKYWYDKSSGLWGMEGKKPCQFITPRLNVGDFMWRNASNGNTNILVNNREITKPELYMMQVAGINCVRQPHFWCSPDGSFQEEGQQHIKERIYSKPKVKFFCYFVSLPIPLSSGNSDQES
;
A
#
# COMPACT_ATOMS: atom_id res chain seq x y z
N MET A 1 42.03 -1.93 1.25
CA MET A 1 41.70 -1.98 2.69
C MET A 1 40.37 -1.29 3.04
N ALA A 2 39.88 -0.31 2.26
CA ALA A 2 38.61 0.37 2.55
C ALA A 2 37.35 -0.39 2.07
N GLU A 3 37.38 -1.12 0.95
CA GLU A 3 36.19 -1.82 0.41
C GLU A 3 35.69 -3.01 1.26
N VAL A 4 36.59 -3.68 1.99
CA VAL A 4 36.23 -4.83 2.84
C VAL A 4 35.44 -4.40 4.07
N VAL A 5 35.69 -3.19 4.59
CA VAL A 5 35.00 -2.64 5.77
C VAL A 5 33.56 -2.26 5.43
N VAL A 6 33.33 -1.64 4.25
CA VAL A 6 31.98 -1.25 3.79
C VAL A 6 31.08 -2.48 3.55
N GLY A 7 31.67 -3.60 3.07
CA GLY A 7 30.96 -4.87 2.89
C GLY A 7 30.52 -5.53 4.21
N LEU A 8 31.31 -5.38 5.28
CA LEU A 8 31.02 -5.94 6.60
C LEU A 8 29.98 -5.11 7.36
N GLU A 9 30.02 -3.78 7.29
CA GLU A 9 29.00 -2.92 7.92
C GLU A 9 27.62 -3.11 7.27
N SER A 10 27.59 -3.33 5.95
CA SER A 10 26.35 -3.61 5.20
C SER A 10 25.73 -4.95 5.59
N SER A 11 26.54 -5.99 5.83
CA SER A 11 26.03 -7.31 6.24
C SER A 11 25.53 -7.30 7.68
N LEU A 12 26.23 -6.61 8.59
CA LEU A 12 25.80 -6.42 9.98
C LEU A 12 24.48 -5.63 10.07
N ALA A 13 24.34 -4.54 9.32
CA ALA A 13 23.09 -3.77 9.30
C ALA A 13 21.89 -4.57 8.76
N LEU A 14 22.12 -5.46 7.79
CA LEU A 14 21.09 -6.39 7.29
C LEU A 14 20.76 -7.49 8.31
N GLN A 15 21.76 -7.99 9.04
CA GLN A 15 21.59 -8.98 10.10
C GLN A 15 20.84 -8.39 11.30
N GLU A 16 21.14 -7.15 11.70
CA GLU A 16 20.44 -6.41 12.75
C GLU A 16 19.00 -6.08 12.34
N LYS A 17 18.80 -5.58 11.12
CA LYS A 17 17.44 -5.31 10.61
C LYS A 17 16.59 -6.58 10.51
N SER A 18 17.17 -7.72 10.14
CA SER A 18 16.46 -9.01 10.08
C SER A 18 16.20 -9.61 11.45
N THR A 19 17.07 -9.40 12.44
CA THR A 19 16.84 -9.80 13.84
C THR A 19 15.82 -8.90 14.53
N GLU A 20 15.89 -7.57 14.37
CA GLU A 20 14.86 -6.65 14.86
C GLU A 20 13.48 -6.96 14.26
N TRP A 21 13.45 -7.23 12.95
CA TRP A 21 12.22 -7.61 12.26
C TRP A 21 11.63 -8.90 12.83
N SER A 22 12.44 -9.95 12.95
CA SER A 22 12.00 -11.24 13.50
C SER A 22 11.60 -11.17 14.98
N ILE A 23 12.23 -10.31 15.79
CA ILE A 23 11.80 -10.03 17.16
C ILE A 23 10.45 -9.32 17.17
N SER A 24 10.22 -8.35 16.28
CA SER A 24 8.93 -7.64 16.19
C SER A 24 7.77 -8.54 15.73
N VAL A 25 8.06 -9.51 14.85
CA VAL A 25 7.11 -10.53 14.38
C VAL A 25 6.64 -11.42 15.54
N ASN A 26 7.56 -11.78 16.45
CA ASN A 26 7.27 -12.65 17.60
C ASN A 26 6.41 -11.99 18.71
N GLN A 27 6.12 -10.67 18.61
CA GLN A 27 5.40 -9.94 19.66
C GLN A 27 3.93 -9.67 19.33
N VAL A 28 3.50 -9.85 18.09
CA VAL A 28 2.13 -9.57 17.67
C VAL A 28 1.38 -10.88 17.48
N PRO A 29 0.38 -11.20 18.32
CA PRO A 29 -0.43 -12.40 18.13
C PRO A 29 -1.21 -12.31 16.80
N PRO A 30 -1.05 -13.28 15.87
CA PRO A 30 -1.69 -13.25 14.55
C PRO A 30 -3.21 -13.04 14.62
N GLU A 31 -3.87 -13.70 15.56
CA GLU A 31 -5.32 -13.70 15.74
C GLU A 31 -5.88 -12.33 16.16
N LEU A 32 -5.03 -11.44 16.69
CA LEU A 32 -5.42 -10.07 17.04
C LEU A 32 -5.16 -9.07 15.91
N VAL A 33 -4.53 -9.49 14.82
CA VAL A 33 -4.40 -8.72 13.58
C VAL A 33 -5.48 -9.21 12.62
N ILE A 34 -6.47 -8.37 12.37
CA ILE A 34 -7.58 -8.69 11.47
C ILE A 34 -7.37 -7.91 10.18
N VAL A 35 -7.27 -8.62 9.05
CA VAL A 35 -7.12 -8.00 7.71
C VAL A 35 -8.31 -8.40 6.85
N ASN A 36 -9.03 -7.40 6.33
CA ASN A 36 -10.25 -7.60 5.54
C ASN A 36 -11.26 -8.51 6.25
N GLY A 37 -11.44 -8.30 7.56
CA GLY A 37 -12.41 -9.07 8.38
C GLY A 37 -11.93 -10.43 8.89
N LYS A 38 -10.81 -10.95 8.41
CA LYS A 38 -10.26 -12.25 8.82
C LYS A 38 -9.07 -12.08 9.77
N PRO A 39 -9.07 -12.71 10.96
CA PRO A 39 -7.88 -12.86 11.79
C PRO A 39 -6.77 -13.58 11.03
N LEU A 40 -5.54 -13.08 11.10
CA LEU A 40 -4.42 -13.72 10.41
C LEU A 40 -4.03 -15.04 11.09
N CYS A 41 -3.60 -16.02 10.29
CA CYS A 41 -2.83 -17.15 10.81
C CYS A 41 -1.33 -16.80 10.90
N GLN A 42 -0.54 -17.67 11.52
CA GLN A 42 0.90 -17.44 11.69
C GLN A 42 1.61 -17.29 10.33
N GLU A 43 1.26 -18.10 9.34
CA GLU A 43 1.83 -18.06 7.99
C GLU A 43 1.52 -16.74 7.29
N GLU A 44 0.29 -16.24 7.40
CA GLU A 44 -0.12 -14.95 6.84
C GLU A 44 0.59 -13.78 7.53
N LEU A 45 0.76 -13.83 8.85
CA LEU A 45 1.51 -12.81 9.59
C LEU A 45 2.98 -12.80 9.17
N VAL A 46 3.60 -13.97 9.05
CA VAL A 46 4.99 -14.10 8.56
C VAL A 46 5.10 -13.59 7.13
N GLN A 47 4.15 -13.89 6.24
CA GLN A 47 4.15 -13.39 4.88
C GLN A 47 4.00 -11.85 4.83
N LEU A 48 3.04 -11.30 5.60
CA LEU A 48 2.80 -9.86 5.70
C LEU A 48 4.05 -9.14 6.18
N LEU A 49 4.75 -9.74 7.14
CA LEU A 49 5.88 -9.10 7.76
C LEU A 49 7.17 -9.30 6.93
N SER A 50 7.45 -10.49 6.42
CA SER A 50 8.69 -10.77 5.68
C SER A 50 8.68 -10.24 4.23
N CYS A 51 7.63 -9.53 3.80
CA CYS A 51 7.56 -8.97 2.46
C CYS A 51 8.54 -7.79 2.26
N PRO A 52 8.94 -7.45 1.00
CA PRO A 52 9.91 -6.38 0.73
C PRO A 52 9.54 -4.99 1.28
N ASN A 53 8.25 -4.69 1.39
CA ASN A 53 7.75 -3.42 1.92
C ASN A 53 6.58 -3.68 2.89
N PRO A 54 6.87 -4.03 4.14
CA PRO A 54 5.86 -4.45 5.11
C PRO A 54 5.16 -3.25 5.78
N PRO A 55 3.99 -3.47 6.43
CA PRO A 55 3.31 -2.42 7.15
C PRO A 55 4.15 -1.89 8.32
N ARG A 56 4.29 -0.57 8.41
CA ARG A 56 5.06 0.07 9.48
C ARG A 56 4.24 0.03 10.78
N LYS A 57 4.89 -0.37 11.88
CA LYS A 57 4.29 -0.36 13.23
C LYS A 57 2.95 -1.13 13.27
N LEU A 58 2.96 -2.38 12.80
CA LEU A 58 1.81 -3.27 12.91
C LEU A 58 1.43 -3.41 14.40
N LYS A 59 0.14 -3.31 14.70
CA LYS A 59 -0.41 -3.43 16.06
C LYS A 59 -1.61 -4.37 16.05
N PRO A 60 -1.95 -5.01 17.17
CA PRO A 60 -3.17 -5.80 17.31
C PRO A 60 -4.43 -4.93 17.10
N ARG A 61 -5.04 -5.00 15.91
CA ARG A 61 -6.28 -4.29 15.52
C ARG A 61 -6.75 -4.72 14.12
N LYS A 62 -7.80 -4.05 13.64
CA LYS A 62 -8.41 -4.23 12.32
C LYS A 62 -7.79 -3.34 11.25
N TYR A 63 -7.50 -3.94 10.10
CA TYR A 63 -6.91 -3.33 8.92
C TYR A 63 -7.66 -3.76 7.66
N TRP A 64 -7.46 -2.99 6.60
CA TRP A 64 -7.81 -3.39 5.24
C TRP A 64 -6.56 -3.38 4.35
N TYR A 65 -6.54 -4.30 3.39
CA TYR A 65 -5.44 -4.49 2.45
C TYR A 65 -5.97 -4.74 1.05
N ASP A 66 -5.60 -3.88 0.11
CA ASP A 66 -5.90 -4.04 -1.30
C ASP A 66 -4.78 -4.84 -1.96
N LYS A 67 -5.06 -6.12 -2.24
CA LYS A 67 -4.11 -7.04 -2.88
C LYS A 67 -3.67 -6.57 -4.28
N SER A 68 -4.53 -5.85 -5.00
CA SER A 68 -4.24 -5.40 -6.38
C SER A 68 -3.25 -4.25 -6.40
N SER A 69 -3.44 -3.24 -5.55
CA SER A 69 -2.60 -2.04 -5.53
C SER A 69 -1.50 -2.04 -4.46
N GLY A 70 -1.63 -2.86 -3.42
CA GLY A 70 -0.79 -2.79 -2.23
C GLY A 70 -1.21 -1.71 -1.23
N LEU A 71 -2.35 -1.03 -1.43
CA LEU A 71 -2.84 -0.05 -0.46
C LEU A 71 -3.19 -0.70 0.88
N TRP A 72 -2.75 -0.05 1.95
CA TRP A 72 -2.92 -0.50 3.33
C TRP A 72 -3.47 0.63 4.21
N GLY A 73 -4.41 0.28 5.07
CA GLY A 73 -5.02 1.21 6.02
C GLY A 73 -5.64 0.51 7.22
N MET A 74 -5.95 1.28 8.25
CA MET A 74 -6.80 0.80 9.35
C MET A 74 -8.25 0.73 8.88
N GLU A 75 -9.01 -0.27 9.36
CA GLU A 75 -10.43 -0.40 9.04
C GLU A 75 -11.19 0.90 9.35
N GLY A 76 -12.00 1.35 8.39
CA GLY A 76 -12.77 2.59 8.45
C GLY A 76 -11.95 3.88 8.31
N LYS A 77 -10.69 3.78 7.89
CA LYS A 77 -9.81 4.93 7.64
C LYS A 77 -9.28 4.94 6.21
N LYS A 78 -8.95 6.15 5.73
CA LYS A 78 -8.24 6.38 4.46
C LYS A 78 -6.89 5.64 4.46
N PRO A 79 -6.32 5.34 3.27
CA PRO A 79 -5.03 4.65 3.20
C PRO A 79 -3.94 5.42 3.94
N CYS A 80 -3.01 4.68 4.54
CA CYS A 80 -1.86 5.25 5.24
C CYS A 80 -0.51 4.78 4.68
N GLN A 81 -0.47 3.69 3.91
CA GLN A 81 0.76 3.16 3.36
C GLN A 81 0.50 2.38 2.06
N PHE A 82 1.49 2.32 1.17
CA PHE A 82 1.63 1.23 0.18
C PHE A 82 2.55 0.17 0.78
N ILE A 83 2.08 -1.08 0.84
CA ILE A 83 2.88 -2.26 1.18
C ILE A 83 3.10 -3.11 -0.07
N THR A 84 3.86 -4.20 0.04
CA THR A 84 4.02 -5.14 -1.09
C THR A 84 2.64 -5.60 -1.62
N PRO A 85 2.36 -5.46 -2.92
CA PRO A 85 1.11 -5.93 -3.54
C PRO A 85 1.09 -7.47 -3.65
N ARG A 86 -0.07 -8.05 -3.99
CA ARG A 86 -0.25 -9.48 -4.28
C ARG A 86 0.10 -10.43 -3.13
N LEU A 87 0.14 -9.95 -1.89
CA LEU A 87 0.26 -10.83 -0.73
C LEU A 87 -1.03 -11.65 -0.54
N ASN A 88 -0.88 -12.87 -0.03
CA ASN A 88 -2.01 -13.76 0.22
C ASN A 88 -2.40 -13.70 1.71
N VAL A 89 -2.90 -12.54 2.14
CA VAL A 89 -3.19 -12.26 3.55
C VAL A 89 -4.59 -11.68 3.71
N GLY A 90 -5.30 -12.13 4.73
CA GLY A 90 -6.68 -11.71 5.00
C GLY A 90 -7.68 -12.30 4.01
N ASP A 91 -8.88 -11.70 3.96
CA ASP A 91 -9.97 -12.12 3.08
C ASP A 91 -10.24 -11.11 1.93
N PHE A 92 -11.36 -11.29 1.23
CA PHE A 92 -11.82 -10.41 0.16
C PHE A 92 -12.01 -8.95 0.63
N MET A 93 -11.70 -8.01 -0.27
CA MET A 93 -11.84 -6.58 -0.01
C MET A 93 -13.32 -6.18 0.11
N TRP A 94 -13.68 -5.52 1.22
CA TRP A 94 -15.02 -5.00 1.43
C TRP A 94 -15.21 -3.60 0.86
N ARG A 95 -16.42 -3.32 0.36
CA ARG A 95 -16.81 -2.01 -0.20
C ARG A 95 -16.59 -0.88 0.80
N ASN A 96 -16.96 -1.07 2.06
CA ASN A 96 -16.86 -0.05 3.10
C ASN A 96 -15.55 -0.08 3.90
N ALA A 97 -14.53 -0.82 3.45
CA ALA A 97 -13.29 -1.05 4.21
C ALA A 97 -12.60 0.24 4.70
N SER A 98 -12.61 1.31 3.92
CA SER A 98 -12.03 2.62 4.27
C SER A 98 -13.06 3.64 4.78
N ASN A 99 -14.33 3.24 4.94
CA ASN A 99 -15.45 4.15 5.24
C ASN A 99 -15.54 5.32 4.24
N GLY A 100 -15.43 4.99 2.94
CA GLY A 100 -15.66 5.94 1.86
C GLY A 100 -17.13 6.37 1.77
N ASN A 101 -17.37 7.51 1.14
CA ASN A 101 -18.72 8.07 0.93
C ASN A 101 -18.80 8.86 -0.37
N THR A 102 -18.13 8.36 -1.41
CA THR A 102 -17.99 9.02 -2.72
C THR A 102 -18.79 8.33 -3.81
N ASN A 103 -19.35 7.15 -3.55
CA ASN A 103 -19.94 6.24 -4.53
C ASN A 103 -18.99 5.85 -5.68
N ILE A 104 -17.68 6.04 -5.50
CA ILE A 104 -16.64 5.69 -6.48
C ILE A 104 -15.89 4.50 -5.92
N LEU A 105 -15.80 3.43 -6.72
CA LEU A 105 -15.08 2.22 -6.34
C LEU A 105 -13.70 2.19 -6.96
N VAL A 106 -12.71 1.83 -6.16
CA VAL A 106 -11.36 1.47 -6.60
C VAL A 106 -11.07 0.08 -6.06
N ASN A 107 -10.84 -0.90 -6.94
CA ASN A 107 -10.59 -2.30 -6.56
C ASN A 107 -11.63 -2.85 -5.55
N ASN A 108 -12.92 -2.65 -5.83
CA ASN A 108 -14.06 -3.03 -4.99
C ASN A 108 -14.23 -2.28 -3.67
N ARG A 109 -13.37 -1.31 -3.34
CA ARG A 109 -13.49 -0.45 -2.15
C ARG A 109 -14.00 0.93 -2.53
N GLU A 110 -14.96 1.44 -1.77
CA GLU A 110 -15.41 2.82 -1.90
C GLU A 110 -14.38 3.79 -1.32
N ILE A 111 -13.89 4.69 -2.15
CA ILE A 111 -12.82 5.61 -1.76
C ILE A 111 -13.32 6.76 -0.90
N THR A 112 -12.42 7.32 -0.10
CA THR A 112 -12.67 8.49 0.74
C THR A 112 -12.61 9.79 -0.05
N LYS A 113 -13.21 10.87 0.47
CA LYS A 113 -13.14 12.21 -0.18
C LYS A 113 -11.71 12.67 -0.47
N PRO A 114 -10.71 12.53 0.45
CA PRO A 114 -9.33 12.88 0.13
C PRO A 114 -8.76 12.14 -1.07
N GLU A 115 -9.08 10.85 -1.23
CA GLU A 115 -8.66 10.07 -2.42
C GLU A 115 -9.32 10.61 -3.69
N LEU A 116 -10.61 10.94 -3.65
CA LEU A 116 -11.31 11.55 -4.79
C LEU A 116 -10.69 12.91 -5.18
N TYR A 117 -10.43 13.78 -4.21
CA TYR A 117 -9.77 15.07 -4.49
C TYR A 117 -8.37 14.87 -5.09
N MET A 118 -7.62 13.89 -4.60
CA MET A 118 -6.31 13.54 -5.16
C MET A 118 -6.44 13.12 -6.64
N MET A 119 -7.43 12.30 -6.99
CA MET A 119 -7.73 11.93 -8.38
C MET A 119 -8.12 13.14 -9.23
N GLN A 120 -8.94 14.06 -8.69
CA GLN A 120 -9.33 15.30 -9.39
C GLN A 120 -8.12 16.21 -9.64
N VAL A 121 -7.23 16.38 -8.67
CA VAL A 121 -5.96 17.13 -8.82
C VAL A 121 -5.07 16.48 -9.87
N ALA A 122 -5.16 15.16 -10.04
CA ALA A 122 -4.47 14.42 -11.10
C ALA A 122 -5.10 14.58 -12.49
N GLY A 123 -6.22 15.30 -12.61
CA GLY A 123 -6.97 15.46 -13.85
C GLY A 123 -7.88 14.28 -14.18
N ILE A 124 -8.15 13.39 -13.22
CA ILE A 124 -9.11 12.29 -13.41
C ILE A 124 -10.52 12.81 -13.15
N ASN A 125 -11.27 12.99 -14.23
CA ASN A 125 -12.69 13.25 -14.16
C ASN A 125 -13.44 11.98 -13.74
N CYS A 126 -14.08 12.03 -12.57
CA CYS A 126 -14.86 10.92 -12.01
C CYS A 126 -16.36 11.17 -12.22
N VAL A 127 -16.81 11.23 -13.47
CA VAL A 127 -18.22 11.48 -13.81
C VAL A 127 -18.97 10.14 -13.85
N ARG A 128 -20.19 10.08 -13.28
CA ARG A 128 -21.13 8.93 -13.32
C ARG A 128 -20.81 7.68 -12.47
N GLN A 129 -20.24 7.83 -11.27
CA GLN A 129 -19.91 6.68 -10.38
C GLN A 129 -19.05 5.61 -11.06
N PRO A 130 -17.91 5.99 -11.68
CA PRO A 130 -17.04 5.03 -12.34
C PRO A 130 -16.43 4.06 -11.33
N HIS A 131 -16.24 2.82 -11.77
CA HIS A 131 -15.35 1.87 -11.13
C HIS A 131 -13.95 2.01 -11.73
N PHE A 132 -12.93 1.96 -10.87
CA PHE A 132 -11.55 2.02 -11.28
C PHE A 132 -10.77 0.81 -10.79
N TRP A 133 -9.78 0.42 -11.59
CA TRP A 133 -8.71 -0.48 -11.22
C TRP A 133 -7.48 0.35 -10.84
N CYS A 134 -6.90 0.07 -9.67
CA CYS A 134 -5.63 0.67 -9.25
C CYS A 134 -4.53 -0.41 -9.25
N SER A 135 -3.45 -0.13 -10.00
CA SER A 135 -2.29 -1.00 -10.16
C SER A 135 -1.27 -0.80 -9.05
N PRO A 136 -0.33 -1.75 -8.85
CA PRO A 136 0.74 -1.63 -7.86
C PRO A 136 1.63 -0.40 -7.97
N ASP A 137 1.81 0.13 -9.18
CA ASP A 137 2.62 1.32 -9.45
C ASP A 137 1.84 2.63 -9.21
N GLY A 138 0.61 2.52 -8.70
CA GLY A 138 -0.29 3.65 -8.44
C GLY A 138 -0.93 4.25 -9.69
N SER A 139 -0.89 3.56 -10.83
CA SER A 139 -1.70 3.92 -12.01
C SER A 139 -3.17 3.53 -11.82
N PHE A 140 -4.07 4.32 -12.42
CA PHE A 140 -5.52 4.08 -12.36
C PHE A 140 -6.09 3.89 -13.75
N GLN A 141 -7.01 2.95 -13.88
CA GLN A 141 -7.72 2.65 -15.12
C GLN A 141 -9.22 2.62 -14.84
N GLU A 142 -10.02 3.24 -15.71
CA GLU A 142 -11.49 3.19 -15.62
C GLU A 142 -12.01 1.86 -16.18
N GLU A 143 -12.93 1.21 -15.48
CA GLU A 143 -13.50 -0.07 -15.89
C GLU A 143 -14.18 0.07 -17.27
N GLY A 144 -13.73 -0.72 -18.26
CA GLY A 144 -14.24 -0.68 -19.64
C GLY A 144 -13.52 0.28 -20.60
N GLN A 145 -12.52 1.04 -20.15
CA GLN A 145 -11.68 1.88 -21.03
C GLN A 145 -10.23 1.39 -21.10
N GLN A 146 -9.67 1.31 -22.32
CA GLN A 146 -8.27 0.90 -22.54
C GLN A 146 -7.25 2.02 -22.28
N HIS A 147 -7.70 3.28 -22.12
CA HIS A 147 -6.81 4.38 -21.78
C HIS A 147 -6.40 4.31 -20.30
N ILE A 148 -5.18 3.83 -20.06
CA ILE A 148 -4.51 3.95 -18.76
C ILE A 148 -4.37 5.45 -18.48
N LYS A 149 -5.01 5.94 -17.40
CA LYS A 149 -4.73 7.31 -16.93
C LYS A 149 -3.36 7.25 -16.25
N GLU A 150 -2.37 7.87 -16.89
CA GLU A 150 -0.95 7.92 -16.51
C GLU A 150 -0.72 7.98 -14.99
N ARG A 151 0.42 7.45 -14.51
CA ARG A 151 0.86 7.41 -13.10
C ARG A 151 0.50 8.70 -12.34
N ILE A 152 -0.63 8.69 -11.63
CA ILE A 152 -1.16 9.87 -10.91
C ILE A 152 -0.11 10.46 -9.99
N TYR A 153 0.60 9.58 -9.28
CA TYR A 153 1.59 9.92 -8.28
C TYR A 153 2.89 10.49 -8.86
N SER A 154 3.09 10.52 -10.18
CA SER A 154 4.25 11.20 -10.78
C SER A 154 4.10 12.73 -10.75
N LYS A 155 2.86 13.24 -10.73
CA LYS A 155 2.55 14.67 -10.85
C LYS A 155 2.93 15.44 -9.57
N PRO A 156 3.73 16.53 -9.64
CA PRO A 156 4.14 17.29 -8.46
C PRO A 156 2.98 17.83 -7.61
N LYS A 157 1.91 18.31 -8.26
CA LYS A 157 0.70 18.80 -7.58
C LYS A 157 0.01 17.71 -6.75
N VAL A 158 -0.02 16.48 -7.28
CA VAL A 158 -0.59 15.32 -6.59
C VAL A 158 0.26 14.94 -5.40
N LYS A 159 1.59 14.86 -5.55
CA LYS A 159 2.51 14.56 -4.44
C LYS A 159 2.35 15.56 -3.30
N PHE A 160 2.29 16.85 -3.61
CA PHE A 160 2.09 17.91 -2.63
C PHE A 160 0.74 17.78 -1.91
N PHE A 161 -0.34 17.53 -2.66
CA PHE A 161 -1.66 17.31 -2.07
C PHE A 161 -1.67 16.06 -1.17
N CYS A 162 -1.11 14.93 -1.62
CA CYS A 162 -1.00 13.71 -0.81
C CYS A 162 -0.27 13.95 0.50
N TYR A 163 0.83 14.72 0.48
CA TYR A 163 1.52 15.12 1.71
C TYR A 163 0.60 15.91 2.64
N PHE A 164 -0.09 16.93 2.12
CA PHE A 164 -1.00 17.79 2.89
C PHE A 164 -2.14 17.00 3.54
N VAL A 165 -2.77 16.06 2.81
CA VAL A 165 -3.86 15.23 3.34
C VAL A 165 -3.38 13.91 3.95
N SER A 166 -2.07 13.72 4.12
CA SER A 166 -1.44 12.50 4.64
C SER A 166 -1.86 11.20 3.94
N LEU A 167 -2.05 11.24 2.61
CA LEU A 167 -2.24 10.05 1.78
C LEU A 167 -0.88 9.47 1.39
N PRO A 168 -0.75 8.13 1.27
CA PRO A 168 0.51 7.52 0.89
C PRO A 168 0.80 7.77 -0.60
N ILE A 169 2.09 7.77 -0.92
CA ILE A 169 2.62 7.84 -2.28
C ILE A 169 3.33 6.49 -2.53
N PRO A 170 3.11 5.83 -3.67
CA PRO A 170 3.80 4.59 -3.99
C PRO A 170 5.31 4.86 -4.03
N LEU A 171 6.08 3.90 -3.53
CA LEU A 171 7.54 3.94 -3.69
C LEU A 171 7.81 3.78 -5.19
N SER A 172 8.56 4.71 -5.78
CA SER A 172 9.05 4.57 -7.15
C SER A 172 9.77 3.23 -7.23
N SER A 173 9.31 2.31 -8.11
CA SER A 173 10.18 1.24 -8.56
C SER A 173 11.40 1.93 -9.16
N GLY A 174 12.56 1.82 -8.53
CA GLY A 174 13.79 2.38 -9.08
C GLY A 174 13.90 1.88 -10.51
N ASN A 175 13.91 2.80 -11.46
CA ASN A 175 14.39 2.46 -12.79
C ASN A 175 15.82 1.95 -12.59
N SER A 176 16.06 0.70 -12.90
CA SER A 176 17.37 0.28 -13.41
C SER A 176 17.51 0.88 -14.81
N ASP A 177 17.67 2.20 -14.88
CA ASP A 177 18.24 2.84 -16.06
C ASP A 177 19.74 2.61 -15.92
N GLN A 178 20.21 1.45 -16.41
CA GLN A 178 21.61 1.27 -16.71
C GLN A 178 21.93 2.16 -17.92
N GLU A 179 22.67 3.22 -17.60
CA GLU A 179 23.38 4.11 -18.50
C GLU A 179 24.21 3.30 -19.51
N SER A 180 24.15 3.73 -20.77
CA SER A 180 24.89 3.21 -21.93
C SER A 180 26.40 3.34 -21.79
#